data_AF-U2L3Y1-F1
#
_entry.id   AF-U2L3Y1-F1
#
_cell.length_a   1.000
_cell.length_b   1.000
_cell.length_c   1.000
_cell.angle_alpha   90.00
_cell.angle_beta   90.00
_cell.angle_gamma   90.00
#
_symmetry.space_group_name_H-M   'P 1'
#
loop_
_entity.id
_entity.type
_entity.pdbx_description
1 polymer ?
#
loop_
_entity_poly.entity_id
_entity_poly.type
_entity_poly.pdbx_seq_one_letter_code
_entity_poly.pdbx_strand_id
1 'polypeptide(L)'
;MDYLFQRVSYLKGLVEGLKIEENTDEGKVLLAIIDTLEDFAEAMNGLAEDQEELENYVSFIDEDLTDVEEELYGVTDDDLEDFEDYDEFFEDDGEESSEE
;
A
#
# COMPACT_ATOMS: atom_id res chain seq x y z
N MET A 1 -4.66 -2.33 12.79
CA MET A 1 -5.57 -3.33 12.17
C MET A 1 -6.27 -4.19 13.25
N ASP A 2 -6.79 -3.54 14.29
CA ASP A 2 -6.99 -4.18 15.60
C ASP A 2 -8.17 -5.15 15.64
N TYR A 3 -9.09 -5.01 14.69
CA TYR A 3 -10.24 -5.90 14.58
C TYR A 3 -9.83 -7.35 14.24
N LEU A 4 -8.71 -7.57 13.55
CA LEU A 4 -8.22 -8.92 13.25
C LEU A 4 -7.79 -9.64 14.54
N PHE A 5 -7.00 -8.98 15.39
CA PHE A 5 -6.61 -9.48 16.70
C PHE A 5 -7.82 -9.75 17.60
N GLN A 6 -8.82 -8.88 17.59
CA GLN A 6 -10.08 -9.09 18.33
C GLN A 6 -10.81 -10.35 17.85
N ARG A 7 -10.85 -10.60 16.54
CA ARG A 7 -11.47 -11.80 15.97
C ARG A 7 -10.70 -13.07 16.31
N VAL A 8 -9.37 -13.04 16.25
CA VAL A 8 -8.52 -14.19 16.64
C VAL A 8 -8.70 -14.49 18.14
N SER A 9 -8.70 -13.46 18.98
CA SER A 9 -8.93 -13.59 20.43
C SER A 9 -10.32 -14.18 20.75
N TYR A 10 -11.34 -13.78 19.99
CA TYR A 10 -12.68 -14.35 20.09
C TYR A 10 -12.71 -15.85 19.72
N LEU A 11 -11.98 -16.25 18.66
CA LEU A 11 -11.85 -17.65 18.28
C LEU A 11 -11.13 -18.46 19.35
N LYS A 12 -10.04 -17.94 19.94
CA LYS A 12 -9.36 -18.58 21.10
C LYS A 12 -10.34 -18.82 22.25
N GLY A 13 -11.10 -17.79 22.64
CA GLY A 13 -12.11 -17.92 23.70
C GLY A 13 -13.24 -18.91 23.38
N LEU A 14 -13.65 -19.02 22.11
CA LEU A 14 -14.62 -20.03 21.68
C LEU A 14 -14.06 -21.45 21.81
N VAL A 15 -12.81 -21.67 21.40
CA VAL A 15 -12.14 -22.98 21.48
C VAL A 15 -11.99 -23.42 22.94
N GLU A 16 -11.60 -22.51 23.83
CA GLU A 16 -11.56 -22.74 25.28
C GLU A 16 -12.96 -23.10 25.83
N GLY A 17 -13.99 -22.35 25.44
CA GLY A 17 -15.37 -22.57 25.90
C GLY A 17 -15.96 -23.91 25.44
N LEU A 18 -15.55 -24.40 24.26
CA LEU A 18 -15.97 -25.69 23.70
C LEU A 18 -15.19 -26.87 24.30
N LYS A 19 -14.19 -26.61 25.15
CA LYS A 19 -13.29 -27.64 25.72
C LYS A 19 -12.62 -28.49 24.65
N ILE A 20 -12.24 -27.86 23.54
CA ILE A 20 -11.42 -28.51 22.52
C ILE A 20 -10.04 -28.70 23.15
N GLU A 21 -9.67 -29.97 23.35
CA GLU A 21 -8.40 -30.32 23.98
C GLU A 21 -7.30 -30.47 22.92
N GLU A 22 -6.07 -30.09 23.27
CA GLU A 22 -4.87 -30.34 22.44
C GLU A 22 -4.56 -31.83 22.25
N ASN A 23 -5.29 -32.70 22.92
CA ASN A 23 -5.05 -34.14 22.91
C ASN A 23 -5.72 -34.84 21.72
N THR A 24 -6.69 -34.20 21.07
CA THR A 24 -7.31 -34.73 19.84
C THR A 24 -6.60 -34.20 18.61
N ASP A 25 -6.58 -34.98 17.54
CA ASP A 25 -5.92 -34.57 16.30
C ASP A 25 -6.61 -33.35 15.68
N GLU A 26 -7.95 -33.27 15.79
CA GLU A 26 -8.72 -32.11 15.36
C GLU A 26 -8.44 -30.85 16.21
N GLY A 27 -8.26 -31.01 17.52
CA GLY A 27 -7.96 -29.91 18.44
C GLY A 27 -6.59 -29.29 18.17
N LYS A 28 -5.57 -30.13 17.92
CA LYS A 28 -4.23 -29.67 17.51
C LYS A 28 -4.28 -28.85 16.23
N VAL A 29 -5.00 -29.34 15.22
CA VAL A 29 -5.13 -28.64 13.93
C VAL A 29 -5.85 -27.31 14.10
N LEU A 30 -6.96 -27.27 14.86
CA LEU A 30 -7.71 -26.05 15.12
C LEU A 30 -6.88 -24.98 15.84
N LEU A 31 -6.13 -25.37 16.86
CA LEU A 31 -5.26 -24.45 17.60
C LEU A 31 -4.14 -23.92 16.71
N ALA A 32 -3.48 -24.80 15.94
CA ALA A 32 -2.45 -24.37 14.98
C ALA A 32 -2.99 -23.40 13.93
N ILE A 33 -4.23 -23.58 13.46
CA ILE A 33 -4.89 -22.63 12.55
C ILE A 33 -5.09 -21.28 13.24
N ILE A 34 -5.54 -21.27 14.50
CA ILE A 34 -5.79 -20.03 15.24
C ILE A 34 -4.48 -19.27 15.51
N ASP A 35 -3.40 -19.97 15.87
CA ASP A 35 -2.08 -19.37 16.05
C ASP A 35 -1.56 -18.80 14.72
N THR A 36 -1.72 -19.55 13.62
CA THR A 36 -1.38 -19.03 12.29
C THR A 36 -2.19 -17.76 11.96
N LEU A 37 -3.49 -17.70 12.31
CA LEU A 37 -4.29 -16.50 12.10
C LEU A 37 -3.83 -15.30 12.93
N GLU A 38 -3.21 -15.53 14.10
CA GLU A 38 -2.58 -14.48 14.91
C GLU A 38 -1.35 -13.91 14.20
N ASP A 39 -0.47 -14.77 13.68
CA ASP A 39 0.70 -14.36 12.90
C ASP A 39 0.28 -13.54 11.66
N PHE A 40 -0.80 -13.95 10.99
CA PHE A 40 -1.36 -13.20 9.87
C PHE A 40 -1.91 -11.83 10.30
N ALA A 41 -2.55 -11.74 11.46
CA ALA A 41 -3.05 -10.46 11.97
C ALA A 41 -1.90 -9.50 12.28
N GLU A 42 -0.79 -10.00 12.83
CA GLU A 42 0.42 -9.22 13.10
C GLU A 42 1.09 -8.75 11.80
N ALA A 43 1.33 -9.67 10.85
CA ALA A 43 1.92 -9.33 9.56
C ALA A 43 1.09 -8.30 8.78
N MET A 44 -0.24 -8.43 8.81
CA MET A 44 -1.14 -7.46 8.17
C MET A 44 -1.14 -6.11 8.87
N ASN A 45 -0.88 -6.05 10.18
CA ASN A 45 -0.73 -4.79 10.88
C ASN A 45 0.57 -4.09 10.48
N GLY A 46 1.70 -4.81 10.46
CA GLY A 46 2.97 -4.25 9.99
C GLY A 46 2.89 -3.75 8.55
N LEU A 47 2.24 -4.51 7.65
CA LEU A 47 2.04 -4.08 6.26
C LEU A 47 1.20 -2.79 6.16
N ALA A 48 0.20 -2.61 7.02
CA ALA A 48 -0.61 -1.39 7.02
C ALA A 48 0.21 -0.17 7.49
N GLU A 49 1.08 -0.37 8.48
CA GLU A 49 2.00 0.68 8.96
C GLU A 49 3.02 1.06 7.88
N ASP A 50 3.63 0.07 7.21
CA ASP A 50 4.57 0.30 6.10
C ASP A 50 3.88 1.04 4.93
N GLN A 51 2.61 0.72 4.65
CA GLN A 51 1.83 1.39 3.61
C GLN A 51 1.56 2.86 3.97
N GLU A 52 1.20 3.16 5.22
CA GLU A 52 1.01 4.52 5.71
C GLU A 52 2.31 5.33 5.60
N GLU A 53 3.45 4.72 5.91
CA GLU A 53 4.76 5.36 5.75
C GLU A 53 5.05 5.68 4.27
N LEU A 54 4.77 4.74 3.36
CA LEU A 54 4.91 4.96 1.92
C LEU A 54 4.00 6.06 1.39
N GLU A 55 2.76 6.15 1.86
CA GLU A 55 1.84 7.23 1.49
C GLU A 55 2.42 8.61 1.87
N ASN A 56 3.00 8.72 3.07
CA ASN A 56 3.69 9.93 3.49
C ASN A 56 4.91 10.25 2.61
N TYR A 57 5.75 9.25 2.27
CA TYR A 57 6.87 9.47 1.36
C TYR A 57 6.43 9.96 -0.01
N VAL A 58 5.36 9.40 -0.57
CA VAL A 58 4.81 9.85 -1.85
C VAL A 58 4.30 11.28 -1.76
N SER A 59 3.62 11.64 -0.67
CA SER A 59 3.18 13.02 -0.44
C SER A 59 4.35 14.01 -0.34
N PHE A 60 5.48 13.62 0.26
CA PHE A 60 6.66 14.49 0.30
C PHE A 60 7.32 14.65 -1.06
N ILE A 61 7.33 13.58 -1.86
CA ILE A 61 7.85 13.65 -3.23
C ILE A 61 6.98 14.59 -4.06
N ASP A 62 5.66 14.51 -3.92
CA ASP A 62 4.70 15.40 -4.59
C ASP A 62 4.98 16.87 -4.24
N GLU A 63 5.07 17.20 -2.94
CA GLU A 63 5.40 18.55 -2.46
C GLU A 63 6.76 19.05 -2.97
N ASP A 64 7.81 18.23 -2.88
CA ASP A 64 9.14 18.58 -3.38
C ASP A 64 9.15 18.82 -4.90
N LEU A 65 8.33 18.06 -5.66
CA LEU A 65 8.21 18.23 -7.11
C LEU A 65 7.48 19.53 -7.46
N THR A 66 6.39 19.87 -6.75
CA THR A 66 5.69 21.15 -6.93
C THR A 66 6.64 22.33 -6.73
N ASP A 67 7.49 22.29 -5.69
CA ASP A 67 8.48 23.34 -5.42
C ASP A 67 9.48 23.50 -6.58
N VAL A 68 9.96 22.38 -7.14
CA VAL A 68 10.88 22.38 -8.29
C VAL A 68 10.20 22.88 -9.56
N GLU A 69 8.94 22.49 -9.79
CA GLU A 69 8.16 22.93 -10.94
C GLU A 69 7.88 24.43 -10.90
N GLU A 70 7.57 24.97 -9.71
CA GLU A 70 7.43 26.43 -9.51
C GLU A 70 8.76 27.15 -9.77
N GLU A 71 9.89 26.65 -9.26
CA GLU A 71 11.19 27.30 -9.46
C GLU A 71 11.64 27.28 -10.93
N LEU A 72 11.44 26.16 -11.64
CA LEU A 72 11.97 25.96 -12.98
C LEU A 72 11.03 26.47 -14.08
N TYR A 73 9.72 26.21 -13.93
CA TYR A 73 8.72 26.50 -14.95
C TYR A 73 7.83 27.68 -14.58
N GLY A 74 7.79 28.09 -13.31
CA GLY A 74 6.90 29.16 -12.83
C GLY A 74 5.42 28.76 -12.89
N VAL A 75 5.17 27.45 -12.83
CA VAL A 75 3.86 26.79 -12.93
C VAL A 75 3.60 26.09 -11.61
N THR A 76 2.40 26.23 -11.04
CA THR A 76 1.97 25.47 -9.85
C THR A 76 0.90 24.45 -10.21
N ASP A 77 0.50 23.59 -9.27
CA ASP A 77 -0.60 22.62 -9.47
C ASP A 77 -1.91 23.28 -9.98
N ASP A 78 -2.16 24.55 -9.63
CA ASP A 78 -3.33 25.32 -10.07
C ASP A 78 -3.25 25.72 -11.57
N ASP A 79 -2.06 25.75 -12.15
CA ASP A 79 -1.82 26.13 -13.56
C ASP A 79 -1.87 24.91 -14.51
N LEU A 80 -1.92 23.67 -13.97
CA LEU A 80 -1.94 22.42 -14.74
C LEU A 80 -3.33 21.98 -15.21
N GLU A 81 -4.42 22.70 -14.88
CA GLU A 81 -5.77 22.44 -15.42
C GLU A 81 -5.87 22.63 -16.94
N ASP A 82 -4.87 23.24 -17.60
CA ASP A 82 -4.82 23.49 -19.05
C ASP A 82 -3.84 22.56 -19.81
N PHE A 83 -3.20 21.60 -19.11
CA PHE A 83 -2.17 20.71 -19.69
C PHE A 83 -2.76 19.40 -20.28
N GLU A 84 -3.88 19.48 -20.99
CA GLU A 84 -4.41 18.38 -21.83
C GLU A 84 -3.65 18.24 -23.18
N ASP A 85 -2.42 18.75 -23.30
CA ASP A 85 -1.63 18.70 -24.55
C ASP A 85 -0.23 18.07 -24.37
N TYR A 86 -0.10 17.14 -23.43
CA TYR A 86 1.11 16.30 -23.23
C TYR A 86 1.35 15.28 -24.36
N ASP A 87 0.60 15.35 -25.47
CA ASP A 87 0.83 14.52 -26.66
C ASP A 87 1.84 15.16 -27.65
N GLU A 88 2.18 16.45 -27.53
CA GLU A 88 3.06 17.12 -28.51
C GLU A 88 4.57 16.99 -28.22
N PHE A 89 4.98 16.53 -27.02
CA PHE A 89 6.40 16.44 -26.65
C PHE A 89 7.14 15.21 -27.22
N PHE A 90 6.44 14.30 -27.91
CA PHE A 90 7.03 13.09 -28.50
C PHE A 90 7.20 13.13 -30.02
N GLU A 91 6.89 14.23 -30.70
CA GLU A 91 7.13 14.41 -32.15
C GLU A 91 8.40 15.25 -32.45
N ASP A 92 9.56 14.88 -31.92
CA ASP A 92 10.84 15.31 -32.50
C ASP A 92 11.91 14.24 -32.35
N ASP A 93 11.76 13.14 -33.11
CA ASP A 93 12.91 12.29 -33.45
C ASP A 93 12.60 11.50 -34.73
N GLY A 94 12.94 12.09 -35.90
CA GLY A 94 12.49 11.55 -37.19
C GLY A 94 13.14 12.08 -38.47
N GLU A 95 14.47 12.17 -38.47
CA GLU A 95 15.38 12.12 -39.63
C GLU A 95 15.84 13.40 -40.36
N GLU A 96 17.16 13.51 -40.37
CA GLU A 96 18.02 14.37 -41.18
C GLU A 96 17.87 14.16 -42.71
N SER A 97 18.17 15.24 -43.45
CA SER A 97 18.95 15.25 -44.70
C SER A 97 18.37 14.54 -45.94
N SER A 98 17.95 15.33 -46.95
CA SER A 98 18.54 15.30 -48.31
C SER A 98 17.84 16.25 -49.31
N GLU A 99 18.67 17.06 -50.00
CA GLU A 99 18.55 17.55 -51.41
C GLU A 99 17.37 18.51 -51.73
N GLU A 100 17.51 19.67 -52.39
CA GLU A 100 18.42 20.19 -53.45
C GLU A 100 18.76 21.69 -53.25
#